data_AF-A0ABD5WMR8-F1
#
_entry.id   AF-A0ABD5WMR8-F1
#
_cell.length_a   1.000
_cell.length_b   1.000
_cell.length_c   1.000
_cell.angle_alpha   90.00
_cell.angle_beta   90.00
_cell.angle_gamma   90.00
#
_symmetry.space_group_name_H-M   'P 1'
#
loop_
_entity.id
_entity.type
_entity.pdbx_description
1 polymer ?
#
loop_
_entity_poly.entity_id
_entity_poly.type
_entity_poly.pdbx_seq_one_letter_code
_entity_poly.pdbx_strand_id
1 'polypeptide(L)'
;MSRENTYAVWGVLALLAVVAVPQVGVVTADLSNDDGTNGNVTSVGGIEYRVSLGTNDSTMLVEYTNPTDREIESAGYVVTVDGQRVYEENVNLSEGEYRTERVNITPGIDVNRDDHTVTFSTFGGHTHRNFTRSVDSAESGRIPTPYVSDVEVREGTIDGEPSAVAEVTLVNPSRQLYGTKLMVHTTGTDGSLYPASVRPGDSRTITVELLDDRGAKIAGEARLYTGNMTTKEGAIDQVGFAGRDGAKTRTWNTSYEPVRPTWMSDHYEYRNDSYTRSFGEKISGGHELGGIPLAYLGIGLLVGWMVVRKFR
;
A
#
# COMPACT_ATOMS: atom_id res chain seq x y z
N MET A 1 19.15 6.90 -79.85
CA MET A 1 19.89 7.95 -79.12
C MET A 1 18.89 8.63 -78.19
N SER A 2 18.54 8.12 -77.00
CA SER A 2 19.29 7.50 -75.89
C SER A 2 20.31 8.42 -75.23
N ARG A 3 19.97 8.82 -74.01
CA ARG A 3 20.75 9.02 -72.77
C ARG A 3 19.75 9.57 -71.74
N GLU A 4 19.08 8.77 -70.90
CA GLU A 4 19.56 8.02 -69.72
C GLU A 4 20.52 8.80 -68.79
N ASN A 5 20.00 9.09 -67.59
CA ASN A 5 20.64 9.39 -66.28
C ASN A 5 19.43 9.56 -65.31
N THR A 6 18.96 8.60 -64.52
CA THR A 6 19.56 7.77 -63.44
C THR A 6 19.96 8.58 -62.19
N TYR A 7 19.54 8.05 -61.03
CA TYR A 7 19.87 8.37 -59.63
C TYR A 7 19.03 9.48 -58.97
N ALA A 8 18.53 9.36 -57.74
CA ALA A 8 18.56 8.28 -56.75
C ALA A 8 17.43 8.49 -55.73
N VAL A 9 16.87 7.37 -55.29
CA VAL A 9 15.97 7.21 -54.15
C VAL A 9 16.74 7.50 -52.85
N TRP A 10 16.21 8.38 -52.02
CA TRP A 10 16.49 8.48 -50.58
C TRP A 10 15.11 8.65 -49.93
N GLY A 11 14.52 7.64 -49.29
CA GLY A 11 15.08 6.95 -48.12
C GLY A 11 14.64 7.72 -46.86
N VAL A 12 13.33 7.82 -46.61
CA VAL A 12 12.81 8.36 -45.35
C VAL A 12 13.11 7.33 -44.25
N LEU A 13 14.19 7.58 -43.51
CA LEU A 13 14.52 6.88 -42.28
C LEU A 13 13.47 7.29 -41.23
N ALA A 14 12.46 6.44 -41.01
CA ALA A 14 11.60 6.55 -39.86
C ALA A 14 12.45 6.19 -38.62
N LEU A 15 12.81 7.23 -37.86
CA LEU A 15 13.46 7.12 -36.57
C LEU A 15 12.48 6.42 -35.61
N LEU A 16 12.62 5.11 -35.44
CA LEU A 16 12.01 4.36 -34.35
C LEU A 16 12.66 4.86 -33.06
N ALA A 17 12.01 5.83 -32.41
CA ALA A 17 12.27 6.14 -31.02
C ALA A 17 11.87 4.91 -30.20
N VAL A 18 12.86 4.06 -29.91
CA VAL A 18 12.76 3.08 -28.83
C VAL A 18 12.56 3.90 -27.56
N VAL A 19 11.31 4.01 -27.13
CA VAL A 19 10.99 4.43 -25.77
C VAL A 19 11.64 3.38 -24.89
N ALA A 20 12.77 3.75 -24.27
CA ALA A 20 13.35 2.98 -23.19
C ALA A 20 12.28 2.91 -22.10
N VAL A 21 11.57 1.77 -22.05
CA VAL A 21 10.81 1.40 -20.86
C VAL A 21 11.85 1.35 -19.74
N PRO A 22 11.71 2.14 -18.67
CA PRO A 22 12.60 1.99 -17.54
C PRO A 22 12.47 0.53 -17.09
N GLN A 23 13.55 -0.23 -17.22
CA GLN A 23 13.63 -1.51 -16.55
C GLN A 23 13.41 -1.22 -15.08
N VAL A 24 12.28 -1.68 -14.55
CA VAL A 24 12.05 -1.74 -13.11
C VAL A 24 13.26 -2.47 -12.57
N GLY A 25 14.13 -1.73 -11.86
CA GLY A 25 15.27 -2.30 -11.20
C GLY A 25 14.75 -3.40 -10.30
N VAL A 26 15.07 -4.64 -10.61
CA VAL A 26 14.93 -5.72 -9.65
C VAL A 26 15.93 -5.36 -8.56
N VAL A 27 15.44 -4.74 -7.48
CA VAL A 27 16.20 -4.66 -6.24
C VAL A 27 16.40 -6.11 -5.81
N THR A 28 17.62 -6.59 -6.01
CA THR A 28 18.16 -7.79 -5.40
C THR A 28 18.32 -7.47 -3.92
N ALA A 29 17.34 -7.87 -3.12
CA ALA A 29 17.53 -7.94 -1.68
C ALA A 29 18.54 -9.06 -1.43
N ASP A 30 19.69 -8.69 -0.87
CA ASP A 30 20.76 -9.63 -0.53
C ASP A 30 20.32 -10.39 0.73
N LEU A 31 19.88 -11.64 0.59
CA LEU A 31 19.58 -12.47 1.76
C LEU A 31 20.89 -13.07 2.28
N SER A 32 21.36 -12.62 3.44
CA SER A 32 22.47 -13.29 4.13
C SER A 32 21.94 -14.54 4.84
N ASN A 33 22.32 -15.72 4.36
CA ASN A 33 22.02 -17.00 5.03
C ASN A 33 22.97 -17.22 6.20
N ASP A 34 22.41 -17.52 7.37
CA ASP A 34 23.13 -18.23 8.44
C ASP A 34 22.67 -19.71 8.38
N ASP A 35 23.61 -20.61 8.09
CA ASP A 35 23.50 -22.06 8.02
C ASP A 35 22.59 -22.74 6.95
N GLY A 36 23.23 -23.43 6.00
CA GLY A 36 22.70 -24.60 5.26
C GLY A 36 21.35 -24.45 4.55
N THR A 37 21.38 -24.19 3.23
CA THR A 37 20.19 -24.02 2.36
C THR A 37 19.23 -25.22 2.30
N ASN A 38 19.60 -26.38 2.86
CA ASN A 38 18.85 -27.63 2.75
C ASN A 38 18.48 -28.19 4.13
N GLY A 39 17.27 -28.74 4.28
CA GLY A 39 16.81 -29.47 5.45
C GLY A 39 16.19 -30.81 5.05
N ASN A 40 16.56 -31.89 5.74
CA ASN A 40 15.98 -33.22 5.53
C ASN A 40 15.00 -33.52 6.66
N VAL A 41 13.81 -34.01 6.33
CA VAL A 41 12.76 -34.38 7.29
C VAL A 41 12.16 -35.72 6.87
N THR A 42 11.97 -36.64 7.80
CA THR A 42 11.26 -37.89 7.54
C THR A 42 9.93 -37.87 8.30
N SER A 43 8.82 -38.18 7.64
CA SER A 43 7.51 -38.32 8.31
C SER A 43 7.40 -39.65 9.05
N VAL A 44 6.43 -39.78 9.96
CA VAL A 44 6.13 -41.08 10.62
C VAL A 44 5.80 -42.18 9.59
N GLY A 45 5.22 -41.80 8.45
CA GLY A 45 4.90 -42.73 7.36
C GLY A 45 6.14 -43.25 6.60
N GLY A 46 7.32 -42.69 6.85
CA GLY A 46 8.56 -43.06 6.19
C GLY A 46 8.86 -42.26 4.92
N ILE A 47 8.07 -41.22 4.59
CA ILE A 47 8.37 -40.34 3.46
C ILE A 47 9.55 -39.46 3.82
N GLU A 48 10.52 -39.40 2.92
CA GLU A 48 11.68 -38.52 3.04
C GLU A 48 11.42 -37.22 2.28
N TYR A 49 11.63 -36.10 2.95
CA TYR A 49 11.51 -34.75 2.41
C TYR A 49 12.86 -34.06 2.44
N ARG A 50 13.23 -33.42 1.34
CA ARG A 50 14.31 -32.45 1.26
C ARG A 50 13.73 -31.09 0.92
N VAL A 51 13.99 -30.12 1.79
CA VAL A 51 13.47 -28.77 1.68
C VAL A 51 14.63 -27.83 1.43
N SER A 52 14.51 -26.97 0.45
CA SER A 52 15.49 -25.91 0.21
C SER A 52 14.83 -24.56 -0.03
N LEU A 53 15.43 -23.49 0.51
CA LEU A 53 14.92 -22.15 0.37
C LEU A 53 15.66 -21.41 -0.75
N GLY A 54 14.93 -21.05 -1.80
CA GLY A 54 15.41 -20.15 -2.84
C GLY A 54 15.39 -18.72 -2.33
N THR A 55 16.56 -18.19 -1.99
CA THR A 55 16.70 -16.88 -1.36
C THR A 55 16.27 -15.73 -2.27
N ASN A 56 16.52 -15.82 -3.56
CA ASN A 56 16.25 -14.71 -4.49
C ASN A 56 14.76 -14.61 -4.89
N ASP A 57 14.00 -15.70 -4.82
CA ASP A 57 12.69 -15.81 -5.46
C ASP A 57 11.53 -15.99 -4.46
N SER A 58 11.78 -15.90 -3.15
CA SER A 58 10.76 -16.14 -2.11
C SER A 58 10.02 -17.47 -2.33
N THR A 59 10.76 -18.48 -2.77
CA THR A 59 10.22 -19.78 -3.15
C THR A 59 10.96 -20.86 -2.40
N MET A 60 10.21 -21.77 -1.79
CA MET A 60 10.74 -22.98 -1.17
C MET A 60 10.55 -24.16 -2.12
N LEU A 61 11.61 -24.93 -2.36
CA LEU A 61 11.56 -26.18 -3.09
C LEU A 61 11.40 -27.33 -2.10
N VAL A 62 10.38 -28.16 -2.31
CA VAL A 62 10.13 -29.37 -1.53
C VAL A 62 10.27 -30.56 -2.46
N GLU A 63 11.28 -31.37 -2.23
CA GLU A 63 11.47 -32.67 -2.88
C GLU A 63 11.03 -33.75 -1.90
N TYR A 64 10.24 -34.73 -2.35
CA TYR A 64 9.78 -35.79 -1.46
C TYR A 64 9.67 -37.13 -2.16
N THR A 65 9.98 -38.19 -1.42
CA THR A 65 10.10 -39.56 -1.95
C THR A 65 9.47 -40.55 -0.98
N ASN A 66 8.79 -41.56 -1.51
CA ASN A 66 8.39 -42.73 -0.76
C ASN A 66 9.44 -43.85 -0.92
N PRO A 67 10.40 -44.01 0.01
CA PRO A 67 11.39 -45.08 -0.06
C PRO A 67 10.86 -46.44 0.40
N THR A 68 9.59 -46.54 0.80
CA THR A 68 9.00 -47.77 1.32
C THR A 68 8.51 -48.68 0.19
N ASP A 69 8.35 -49.97 0.49
CA ASP A 69 7.86 -51.03 -0.41
C ASP A 69 6.32 -51.09 -0.49
N ARG A 70 5.64 -50.01 -0.09
CA ARG A 70 4.18 -49.92 -0.08
C ARG A 70 3.71 -48.54 -0.49
N GLU A 71 2.47 -48.47 -0.95
CA GLU A 71 1.78 -47.22 -1.17
C GLU A 71 1.49 -46.52 0.16
N ILE A 72 1.63 -45.19 0.16
CA ILE A 72 1.26 -44.33 1.27
C ILE A 72 0.05 -43.51 0.84
N GLU A 73 -1.13 -43.88 1.37
CA GLU A 73 -2.43 -43.30 1.00
C GLU A 73 -2.83 -42.08 1.84
N SER A 74 -2.02 -41.69 2.82
CA SER A 74 -2.30 -40.54 3.66
C SER A 74 -1.02 -40.01 4.29
N ALA A 75 -0.41 -39.05 3.61
CA ALA A 75 0.60 -38.19 4.19
C ALA A 75 0.31 -36.74 3.83
N GLY A 76 1.07 -35.82 4.41
CA GLY A 76 0.95 -34.43 4.09
C GLY A 76 2.01 -33.60 4.78
N TYR A 77 2.14 -32.37 4.30
CA TYR A 77 3.02 -31.39 4.90
C TYR A 77 2.38 -30.00 4.87
N VAL A 78 2.87 -29.16 5.77
CA VAL A 78 2.44 -27.78 5.97
C VAL A 78 3.67 -26.90 5.92
N VAL A 79 3.53 -25.77 5.23
CA VAL A 79 4.52 -24.71 5.21
C VAL A 79 3.94 -23.50 5.92
N THR A 80 4.66 -23.02 6.92
CA THR A 80 4.35 -21.76 7.59
C THR A 80 5.49 -20.78 7.45
N VAL A 81 5.16 -19.49 7.40
CA VAL A 81 6.11 -18.38 7.33
C VAL A 81 5.67 -17.37 8.37
N ASP A 82 6.56 -17.00 9.29
CA ASP A 82 6.26 -16.10 10.41
C ASP A 82 5.00 -16.50 11.21
N GLY A 83 4.78 -17.81 11.32
CA GLY A 83 3.62 -18.41 12.00
C GLY A 83 2.34 -18.49 11.15
N GLN A 84 2.34 -17.98 9.92
CA GLN A 84 1.20 -18.04 9.01
C GLN A 84 1.28 -19.25 8.08
N ARG A 85 0.19 -20.01 7.97
CA ARG A 85 0.08 -21.11 7.00
C ARG A 85 -0.03 -20.57 5.57
N VAL A 86 1.00 -20.82 4.76
CA VAL A 86 1.06 -20.38 3.35
C VAL A 86 0.74 -21.50 2.38
N TYR A 87 1.02 -22.76 2.76
CA TYR A 87 0.79 -23.92 1.93
C TYR A 87 0.52 -25.17 2.77
N GLU A 88 -0.29 -26.07 2.24
CA GLU A 88 -0.62 -27.36 2.81
C GLU A 88 -0.96 -28.31 1.66
N GLU A 89 -0.39 -29.51 1.69
CA GLU A 89 -0.64 -30.54 0.70
C GLU A 89 -0.85 -31.88 1.40
N ASN A 90 -1.87 -32.60 0.95
CA ASN A 90 -2.05 -34.03 1.25
C ASN A 90 -1.52 -34.82 0.07
N VAL A 91 -0.65 -35.79 0.33
CA VAL A 91 0.04 -36.56 -0.69
C VAL A 91 -0.30 -38.04 -0.56
N ASN A 92 -0.54 -38.64 -1.73
CA ASN A 92 -0.58 -40.08 -1.93
C ASN A 92 0.60 -40.44 -2.83
N LEU A 93 1.42 -41.39 -2.38
CA LEU A 93 2.65 -41.77 -3.07
C LEU A 93 2.72 -43.27 -3.27
N SER A 94 2.89 -43.68 -4.52
CA SER A 94 3.25 -45.06 -4.86
C SER A 94 4.63 -45.43 -4.32
N GLU A 95 4.93 -46.73 -4.26
CA GLU A 95 6.26 -47.25 -3.95
C GLU A 95 7.32 -46.60 -4.85
N GLY A 96 8.39 -46.07 -4.25
CA GLY A 96 9.50 -45.44 -4.96
C GLY A 96 9.17 -44.10 -5.65
N GLU A 97 7.94 -43.59 -5.51
CA GLU A 97 7.53 -42.36 -6.18
C GLU A 97 8.30 -41.15 -5.63
N TYR A 98 8.77 -40.31 -6.56
CA TYR A 98 9.47 -39.06 -6.31
C TYR A 98 8.67 -37.89 -6.87
N ARG A 99 8.50 -36.82 -6.09
CA ARG A 99 7.88 -35.56 -6.53
C ARG A 99 8.68 -34.35 -6.07
N THR A 100 8.45 -33.24 -6.76
CA THR A 100 9.04 -31.95 -6.45
C THR A 100 7.97 -30.87 -6.58
N GLU A 101 7.91 -29.99 -5.58
CA GLU A 101 6.94 -28.90 -5.49
C GLU A 101 7.64 -27.57 -5.20
N ARG A 102 7.12 -26.47 -5.77
CA ARG A 102 7.60 -25.11 -5.52
C ARG A 102 6.54 -24.32 -4.77
N VAL A 103 6.86 -23.90 -3.55
CA VAL A 103 5.96 -23.18 -2.65
C VAL A 103 6.33 -21.70 -2.58
N ASN A 104 5.41 -20.81 -2.94
CA ASN A 104 5.57 -19.38 -2.74
C ASN A 104 5.38 -19.02 -1.25
N ILE A 105 6.44 -18.51 -0.60
CA ILE A 105 6.43 -18.16 0.83
C ILE A 105 6.03 -16.69 1.09
N THR A 106 5.99 -15.87 0.06
CA THR A 106 5.69 -14.43 0.12
C THR A 106 4.41 -14.08 0.92
N PRO A 107 3.28 -14.82 0.80
CA PRO A 107 2.04 -14.43 1.48
C PRO A 107 2.10 -14.47 3.01
N GLY A 108 3.11 -15.11 3.60
CA GLY A 108 3.27 -15.20 5.06
C GLY A 108 4.39 -14.33 5.62
N ILE A 109 5.10 -13.55 4.80
CA ILE A 109 6.18 -12.67 5.25
C ILE A 109 5.58 -11.47 5.99
N ASP A 110 5.93 -11.27 7.27
CA ASP A 110 5.53 -10.10 8.06
C ASP A 110 6.38 -8.88 7.72
N VAL A 111 5.78 -7.86 7.12
CA VAL A 111 6.53 -6.68 6.65
C VAL A 111 7.06 -5.76 7.77
N ASN A 112 6.72 -6.02 9.04
CA ASN A 112 7.18 -5.20 10.18
C ASN A 112 8.50 -5.67 10.80
N ARG A 113 9.13 -6.69 10.21
CA ARG A 113 10.38 -7.28 10.68
C ARG A 113 11.23 -7.66 9.49
N ASP A 114 12.55 -7.65 9.69
CA ASP A 114 13.50 -8.10 8.68
C ASP A 114 13.87 -9.57 8.86
N ASP A 115 13.74 -10.13 10.07
CA ASP A 115 14.04 -11.53 10.35
C ASP A 115 12.78 -12.38 10.24
N HIS A 116 12.84 -13.39 9.38
CA HIS A 116 11.72 -14.27 9.09
C HIS A 116 12.07 -15.72 9.35
N THR A 117 11.05 -16.51 9.66
CA THR A 117 11.20 -17.96 9.86
C THR A 117 10.25 -18.72 8.95
N VAL A 118 10.79 -19.59 8.09
CA VAL A 118 10.01 -20.62 7.39
C VAL A 118 10.04 -21.91 8.20
N THR A 119 8.88 -22.50 8.46
CA THR A 119 8.76 -23.82 9.06
C THR A 119 8.11 -24.77 8.09
N PHE A 120 8.77 -25.90 7.85
CA PHE A 120 8.22 -27.04 7.14
C PHE A 120 7.87 -28.13 8.16
N SER A 121 6.65 -28.63 8.12
CA SER A 121 6.18 -29.65 9.07
C SER A 121 5.44 -30.75 8.33
N THR A 122 5.63 -31.99 8.78
CA THR A 122 4.90 -33.18 8.36
C THR A 122 4.25 -33.81 9.60
N PHE A 123 3.56 -34.93 9.41
CA PHE A 123 3.19 -35.74 10.56
C PHE A 123 4.45 -36.36 11.19
N GLY A 124 4.81 -35.88 12.39
CA GLY A 124 5.92 -36.35 13.25
C GLY A 124 7.31 -35.79 12.99
N GLY A 125 7.53 -35.06 11.88
CA GLY A 125 8.80 -34.41 11.57
C GLY A 125 8.62 -32.93 11.23
N HIS A 126 9.59 -32.09 11.56
CA HIS A 126 9.60 -30.69 11.15
C HIS A 126 11.03 -30.15 11.05
N THR A 127 11.20 -29.08 10.29
CA THR A 127 12.42 -28.27 10.23
C THR A 127 12.03 -26.80 10.10
N HIS A 128 12.87 -25.90 10.59
CA HIS A 128 12.71 -24.47 10.37
C HIS A 128 14.01 -23.85 9.86
N ARG A 129 13.89 -22.70 9.21
CA ARG A 129 15.00 -21.91 8.68
C ARG A 129 14.69 -20.44 8.90
N ASN A 130 15.70 -19.72 9.34
CA ASN A 130 15.64 -18.28 9.49
C ASN A 130 16.30 -17.62 8.28
N PHE A 131 15.75 -16.51 7.81
CA PHE A 131 16.35 -15.70 6.77
C PHE A 131 16.06 -14.22 7.04
N THR A 132 16.99 -13.35 6.71
CA THR A 132 16.82 -11.91 6.87
C THR A 132 16.50 -11.28 5.52
N ARG A 133 15.41 -10.53 5.45
CA ARG A 133 14.96 -9.79 4.26
C ARG A 133 14.41 -8.44 4.70
N SER A 134 15.05 -7.36 4.26
CA SER A 134 14.44 -6.04 4.41
C SER A 134 13.25 -5.88 3.48
N VAL A 135 12.13 -5.41 4.03
CA VAL A 135 10.89 -5.16 3.29
C VAL A 135 10.51 -3.69 3.45
N ASP A 136 10.46 -2.96 2.35
CA ASP A 136 9.79 -1.65 2.34
C ASP A 136 8.28 -1.88 2.24
N SER A 137 7.58 -1.82 3.38
CA SER A 137 6.14 -2.04 3.48
C SER A 137 5.31 -0.96 2.77
N ALA A 138 5.90 0.20 2.51
CA ALA A 138 5.28 1.30 1.77
C ALA A 138 5.49 1.20 0.25
N GLU A 139 6.40 0.32 -0.20
CA GLU A 139 6.60 0.07 -1.63
C GLU A 139 5.67 -1.05 -2.12
N SER A 140 4.66 -0.66 -2.90
CA SER A 140 3.69 -1.61 -3.45
C SER A 140 4.36 -2.66 -4.34
N GLY A 141 4.07 -3.95 -4.13
CA GLY A 141 4.09 -4.92 -5.23
C GLY A 141 4.70 -6.30 -4.98
N ARG A 142 5.35 -6.54 -3.84
CA ARG A 142 5.90 -7.89 -3.55
C ARG A 142 5.15 -8.63 -2.47
N ILE A 143 4.93 -8.01 -1.32
CA ILE A 143 4.24 -8.65 -0.19
C ILE A 143 2.90 -7.96 0.01
N PRO A 144 1.77 -8.71 0.11
CA PRO A 144 0.47 -8.10 0.35
C PRO A 144 0.43 -7.39 1.71
N THR A 145 0.25 -6.07 1.68
CA THR A 145 0.09 -5.20 2.84
C THR A 145 -1.26 -4.49 2.79
N PRO A 146 -1.82 -4.05 3.93
CA PRO A 146 -2.99 -3.21 3.94
C PRO A 146 -2.75 -1.91 3.15
N TYR A 147 -3.80 -1.33 2.58
CA TYR A 147 -3.67 -0.06 1.85
C TYR A 147 -4.98 0.74 1.91
N VAL A 148 -4.89 2.03 1.60
CA VAL A 148 -6.03 2.93 1.45
C VAL A 148 -6.56 2.79 0.03
N SER A 149 -7.72 2.15 -0.13
CA SER A 149 -8.29 1.91 -1.46
C SER A 149 -9.08 3.10 -1.99
N ASP A 150 -9.69 3.89 -1.10
CA ASP A 150 -10.51 5.03 -1.47
C ASP A 150 -10.60 6.06 -0.35
N VAL A 151 -10.81 7.32 -0.73
CA VAL A 151 -11.09 8.43 0.20
C VAL A 151 -12.21 9.27 -0.40
N GLU A 152 -13.30 9.44 0.35
CA GLU A 152 -14.42 10.29 -0.07
C GLU A 152 -14.69 11.39 0.95
N VAL A 153 -14.66 12.65 0.51
CA VAL A 153 -15.05 13.81 1.32
C VAL A 153 -16.56 13.99 1.27
N ARG A 154 -17.20 14.03 2.44
CA ARG A 154 -18.66 14.19 2.60
C ARG A 154 -19.01 15.15 3.72
N GLU A 155 -20.29 15.51 3.79
CA GLU A 155 -20.87 16.13 4.99
C GLU A 155 -21.15 15.07 6.07
N GLY A 156 -20.93 15.44 7.32
CA GLY A 156 -21.21 14.61 8.49
C GLY A 156 -21.43 15.46 9.73
N THR A 157 -21.21 14.87 10.91
CA THR A 157 -21.32 15.58 12.19
C THR A 157 -20.16 15.24 13.11
N ILE A 158 -19.67 16.23 13.85
CA ILE A 158 -18.70 16.10 14.94
C ILE A 158 -19.39 16.60 16.20
N ASP A 159 -19.46 15.76 17.24
CA ASP A 159 -20.18 16.08 18.48
C ASP A 159 -21.63 16.57 18.28
N GLY A 160 -22.28 16.11 17.20
CA GLY A 160 -23.64 16.49 16.81
C GLY A 160 -23.74 17.79 16.00
N GLU A 161 -22.65 18.53 15.83
CA GLU A 161 -22.59 19.72 15.00
C GLU A 161 -22.23 19.37 13.55
N PRO A 162 -22.85 19.99 12.54
CA PRO A 162 -22.51 19.74 11.13
C PRO A 162 -21.04 20.05 10.82
N SER A 163 -20.34 19.12 10.19
CA SER A 163 -18.95 19.29 9.75
C SER A 163 -18.68 18.55 8.43
N ALA A 164 -17.46 18.68 7.90
CA ALA A 164 -16.95 17.79 6.89
C ALA A 164 -16.35 16.52 7.51
N VAL A 165 -16.43 15.40 6.78
CA VAL A 165 -15.82 14.12 7.14
C VAL A 165 -15.12 13.51 5.93
N ALA A 166 -14.13 12.66 6.16
CA ALA A 166 -13.55 11.78 5.15
C ALA A 166 -13.94 10.32 5.43
N GLU A 167 -14.60 9.66 4.49
CA GLU A 167 -14.79 8.22 4.49
C GLU A 167 -13.56 7.57 3.85
N VAL A 168 -12.69 6.99 4.68
CA VAL A 168 -11.45 6.34 4.24
C VAL A 168 -11.67 4.83 4.20
N THR A 169 -11.60 4.23 3.01
CA THR A 169 -11.74 2.78 2.83
C THR A 169 -10.38 2.11 2.81
N LEU A 170 -10.21 1.12 3.68
CA LEU A 170 -9.01 0.34 3.86
C LEU A 170 -9.25 -1.09 3.39
N VAL A 171 -8.25 -1.71 2.78
CA VAL A 171 -8.30 -3.11 2.34
C VAL A 171 -7.07 -3.83 2.87
N ASN A 172 -7.25 -5.05 3.41
CA ASN A 172 -6.14 -5.91 3.79
C ASN A 172 -6.11 -7.17 2.92
N PRO A 173 -5.34 -7.19 1.82
CA PRO A 173 -5.19 -8.37 0.96
C PRO A 173 -4.28 -9.44 1.58
N SER A 174 -3.64 -9.16 2.71
CA SER A 174 -2.73 -10.09 3.37
C SER A 174 -3.45 -11.22 4.10
N ARG A 175 -2.72 -12.31 4.35
CA ARG A 175 -3.13 -13.35 5.31
C ARG A 175 -2.90 -12.93 6.76
N GLN A 176 -2.13 -11.86 6.96
CA GLN A 176 -1.76 -11.35 8.27
C GLN A 176 -2.70 -10.23 8.73
N LEU A 177 -2.93 -10.20 10.05
CA LEU A 177 -3.58 -9.08 10.69
C LEU A 177 -2.51 -8.07 11.11
N TYR A 178 -2.63 -6.85 10.61
CA TYR A 178 -1.74 -5.76 10.96
C TYR A 178 -2.41 -4.81 11.95
N GLY A 179 -1.70 -4.47 13.03
CA GLY A 179 -2.11 -3.49 14.03
C GLY A 179 -2.01 -2.04 13.52
N THR A 180 -2.70 -1.72 12.42
CA THR A 180 -2.60 -0.42 11.77
C THR A 180 -3.34 0.70 12.49
N LYS A 181 -2.82 1.92 12.30
CA LYS A 181 -3.42 3.20 12.66
C LYS A 181 -3.57 4.05 11.40
N LEU A 182 -4.65 4.82 11.33
CA LEU A 182 -4.94 5.76 10.26
C LEU A 182 -4.83 7.18 10.83
N MET A 183 -4.04 8.01 10.18
CA MET A 183 -3.95 9.44 10.49
C MET A 183 -4.34 10.24 9.25
N VAL A 184 -5.32 11.12 9.37
CA VAL A 184 -5.75 12.01 8.27
C VAL A 184 -5.38 13.44 8.62
N HIS A 185 -4.64 14.11 7.73
CA HIS A 185 -4.34 15.53 7.85
C HIS A 185 -4.99 16.30 6.70
N THR A 186 -5.43 17.52 6.97
CA THR A 186 -5.92 18.45 5.96
C THR A 186 -5.40 19.85 6.25
N THR A 187 -5.75 20.82 5.41
CA THR A 187 -5.44 22.23 5.69
C THR A 187 -6.16 22.82 6.90
N GLY A 188 -7.28 22.21 7.33
CA GLY A 188 -8.05 22.65 8.50
C GLY A 188 -7.92 21.71 9.71
N THR A 189 -7.41 20.50 9.50
CA THR A 189 -7.30 19.44 10.50
C THR A 189 -5.83 19.09 10.69
N ASP A 190 -5.26 19.48 11.83
CA ASP A 190 -3.85 19.20 12.18
C ASP A 190 -3.57 17.72 12.40
N GLY A 191 -4.61 16.89 12.48
CA GLY A 191 -4.53 15.46 12.25
C GLY A 191 -5.49 14.65 13.13
N SER A 192 -6.27 13.78 12.51
CA SER A 192 -7.23 12.90 13.20
C SER A 192 -6.77 11.44 13.19
N LEU A 193 -6.62 10.84 14.37
CA LEU A 193 -6.06 9.49 14.57
C LEU A 193 -7.14 8.45 14.87
N TYR A 194 -7.13 7.34 14.13
CA TYR A 194 -8.07 6.22 14.31
C TYR A 194 -7.38 4.86 14.33
N PRO A 195 -7.86 3.88 15.13
CA PRO A 195 -7.44 2.49 15.01
C PRO A 195 -8.00 1.89 13.71
N ALA A 196 -7.10 1.34 12.89
CA ALA A 196 -7.35 1.09 11.48
C ALA A 196 -7.11 -0.35 11.04
N SER A 197 -7.00 -1.29 11.98
CA SER A 197 -6.80 -2.71 11.67
C SER A 197 -7.98 -3.27 10.86
N VAL A 198 -7.65 -4.02 9.81
CA VAL A 198 -8.59 -4.70 8.92
C VAL A 198 -8.26 -6.20 8.91
N ARG A 199 -9.28 -7.05 8.99
CA ARG A 199 -9.10 -8.50 8.99
C ARG A 199 -8.47 -8.98 7.67
N PRO A 200 -7.71 -10.09 7.68
CA PRO A 200 -7.18 -10.70 6.46
C PRO A 200 -8.27 -10.93 5.41
N GLY A 201 -8.04 -10.48 4.18
CA GLY A 201 -8.96 -10.62 3.04
C GLY A 201 -10.21 -9.74 3.09
N ASP A 202 -10.27 -8.76 4.01
CA ASP A 202 -11.45 -7.93 4.25
C ASP A 202 -11.21 -6.45 3.90
N SER A 203 -12.27 -5.65 3.96
CA SER A 203 -12.23 -4.20 3.85
C SER A 203 -12.98 -3.51 4.98
N ARG A 204 -12.64 -2.25 5.26
CA ARG A 204 -13.28 -1.44 6.28
C ARG A 204 -13.26 0.03 5.89
N THR A 205 -14.40 0.70 5.98
CA THR A 205 -14.49 2.16 5.86
C THR A 205 -14.50 2.80 7.24
N ILE A 206 -13.69 3.84 7.42
CA ILE A 206 -13.60 4.63 8.64
C ILE A 206 -14.04 6.06 8.30
N THR A 207 -15.06 6.54 9.01
CA THR A 207 -15.44 7.95 8.96
C THR A 207 -14.49 8.74 9.85
N VAL A 208 -13.74 9.65 9.25
CA VAL A 208 -12.77 10.51 9.90
C VAL A 208 -13.30 11.93 9.95
N GLU A 209 -13.44 12.42 11.17
CA GLU A 209 -13.83 13.79 11.46
C GLU A 209 -12.78 14.80 10.98
N LEU A 210 -13.23 15.80 10.23
CA LEU A 210 -12.40 16.90 9.74
C LEU A 210 -12.88 18.22 10.36
N LEU A 211 -11.94 19.06 10.78
CA LEU A 211 -12.18 20.41 11.29
C LEU A 211 -12.31 21.46 10.17
N ASP A 212 -12.44 21.01 8.91
CA ASP A 212 -12.71 21.88 7.76
C ASP A 212 -14.21 22.24 7.66
N ASP A 213 -14.48 23.43 7.15
CA ASP A 213 -15.84 23.93 6.95
C ASP A 213 -16.67 23.00 6.05
N ARG A 214 -17.95 22.83 6.41
CA ARG A 214 -18.94 22.12 5.59
C ARG A 214 -19.02 22.71 4.18
N GLY A 215 -19.05 21.85 3.17
CA GLY A 215 -19.16 22.26 1.77
C GLY A 215 -17.90 22.96 1.23
N ALA A 216 -16.86 23.16 2.04
CA ALA A 216 -15.59 23.63 1.55
C ALA A 216 -14.90 22.56 0.71
N LYS A 217 -14.06 23.04 -0.20
CA LYS A 217 -13.12 22.16 -0.89
C LYS A 217 -12.01 21.80 0.09
N ILE A 218 -11.76 20.51 0.27
CA ILE A 218 -10.80 19.95 1.21
C ILE A 218 -9.68 19.26 0.43
N ALA A 219 -8.44 19.52 0.84
CA ALA A 219 -7.28 18.74 0.42
C ALA A 219 -6.54 18.24 1.66
N GLY A 220 -6.04 17.03 1.56
CA GLY A 220 -5.39 16.36 2.68
C GLY A 220 -4.65 15.11 2.24
N GLU A 221 -4.29 14.33 3.24
CA GLU A 221 -3.66 13.03 3.07
C GLU A 221 -4.09 12.06 4.17
N ALA A 222 -4.21 10.78 3.81
CA ALA A 222 -4.45 9.67 4.70
C ALA A 222 -3.16 8.84 4.80
N ARG A 223 -2.66 8.63 6.03
CA ARG A 223 -1.48 7.83 6.34
C ARG A 223 -1.86 6.58 7.10
N LEU A 224 -1.50 5.41 6.59
CA LEU A 224 -1.67 4.11 7.22
C LEU A 224 -0.31 3.59 7.72
N TYR A 225 -0.23 3.15 8.98
CA TYR A 225 1.03 2.70 9.59
C TYR A 225 0.82 1.72 10.75
N THR A 226 1.80 0.85 11.06
CA THR A 226 1.73 -0.21 12.09
C THR A 226 2.55 0.08 13.36
N GLY A 227 3.25 1.23 13.41
CA GLY A 227 4.13 1.55 14.53
C GLY A 227 4.20 3.05 14.81
N ASN A 228 5.35 3.64 14.47
CA ASN A 228 5.63 5.04 14.66
C ASN A 228 5.67 5.78 13.32
N MET A 229 4.90 6.87 13.21
CA MET A 229 4.87 7.68 12.00
C MET A 229 6.08 8.60 11.82
N THR A 230 6.95 8.73 12.83
CA THR A 230 8.18 9.54 12.73
C THR A 230 9.32 8.81 11.99
N THR A 231 9.13 7.55 11.63
CA THR A 231 10.10 6.70 10.93
C THR A 231 9.45 6.04 9.71
N LYS A 232 10.26 5.56 8.77
CA LYS A 232 9.76 4.70 7.68
C LYS A 232 9.41 3.29 8.17
N GLU A 233 10.00 2.84 9.27
CA GLU A 233 9.67 1.56 9.87
C GLU A 233 8.19 1.53 10.29
N GLY A 234 7.45 0.57 9.74
CA GLY A 234 5.99 0.45 9.93
C GLY A 234 5.14 1.40 9.08
N ALA A 235 5.74 2.10 8.10
CA ALA A 235 5.00 2.84 7.08
C ALA A 235 4.27 1.86 6.15
N ILE A 236 2.95 1.97 6.01
CA ILE A 236 2.18 1.04 5.18
C ILE A 236 1.71 1.68 3.89
N ASP A 237 1.04 2.83 3.98
CA ASP A 237 0.51 3.50 2.79
C ASP A 237 0.26 4.99 3.05
N GLN A 238 0.30 5.79 2.00
CA GLN A 238 -0.06 7.20 2.04
C GLN A 238 -0.77 7.61 0.75
N VAL A 239 -1.96 8.18 0.92
CA VAL A 239 -2.79 8.65 -0.20
C VAL A 239 -3.12 10.11 0.01
N GLY A 240 -2.77 10.95 -0.97
CA GLY A 240 -3.24 12.31 -1.05
C GLY A 240 -4.65 12.35 -1.61
N PHE A 241 -5.48 13.27 -1.13
CA PHE A 241 -6.84 13.44 -1.63
C PHE A 241 -7.24 14.91 -1.72
N ALA A 242 -8.17 15.20 -2.64
CA ALA A 242 -8.84 16.48 -2.73
C ALA A 242 -10.28 16.31 -3.21
N GLY A 243 -11.23 16.88 -2.46
CA GLY A 243 -12.65 16.68 -2.70
C GLY A 243 -13.53 17.76 -2.07
N ARG A 244 -14.83 17.61 -2.27
CA ARG A 244 -15.90 18.39 -1.64
C ARG A 244 -17.13 17.49 -1.64
N ASP A 245 -17.99 17.66 -0.65
CA ASP A 245 -19.27 16.97 -0.63
C ASP A 245 -20.07 17.14 -1.93
N GLY A 246 -20.77 16.06 -2.31
CA GLY A 246 -21.54 15.97 -3.55
C GLY A 246 -20.70 15.98 -4.84
N ALA A 247 -19.37 16.07 -4.74
CA ALA A 247 -18.45 16.01 -5.86
C ALA A 247 -17.50 14.80 -5.73
N LYS A 248 -17.07 14.26 -6.87
CA LYS A 248 -16.10 13.17 -6.87
C LYS A 248 -14.79 13.61 -6.23
N THR A 249 -14.37 12.91 -5.18
CA THR A 249 -13.05 13.09 -4.56
C THR A 249 -11.97 12.51 -5.48
N ARG A 250 -10.87 13.23 -5.64
CA ARG A 250 -9.69 12.76 -6.38
C ARG A 250 -8.66 12.27 -5.38
N THR A 251 -8.11 11.09 -5.64
CA THR A 251 -7.04 10.49 -4.86
C THR A 251 -5.81 10.28 -5.72
N TRP A 252 -4.63 10.31 -5.11
CA TRP A 252 -3.37 9.96 -5.74
C TRP A 252 -2.44 9.32 -4.72
N ASN A 253 -1.71 8.30 -5.16
CA ASN A 253 -0.70 7.67 -4.32
C ASN A 253 0.46 8.66 -4.12
N THR A 254 0.99 8.68 -2.91
CA THR A 254 2.22 9.41 -2.61
C THR A 254 3.19 8.47 -1.91
N SER A 255 4.48 8.74 -2.05
CA SER A 255 5.47 8.03 -1.24
C SER A 255 5.22 8.35 0.22
N TYR A 256 5.38 7.34 1.09
CA TYR A 256 5.21 7.57 2.51
C TYR A 256 6.31 8.49 3.05
N GLU A 257 5.90 9.57 3.70
CA GLU A 257 6.79 10.55 4.32
C GLU A 257 6.65 10.46 5.85
N PRO A 258 7.75 10.15 6.57
CA PRO A 258 7.75 10.21 8.02
C PRO A 258 7.46 11.62 8.52
N VAL A 259 6.58 11.72 9.51
CA VAL A 259 6.12 13.01 10.04
C VAL A 259 6.03 12.99 11.56
N ARG A 260 6.09 14.18 12.15
CA ARG A 260 5.88 14.35 13.58
C ARG A 260 4.39 14.43 13.91
N PRO A 261 3.88 13.60 14.83
CA PRO A 261 2.48 13.61 15.22
C PRO A 261 2.09 14.88 15.99
N THR A 262 0.78 15.14 16.05
CA THR A 262 0.16 16.33 16.69
C THR A 262 0.50 16.54 18.15
N TRP A 263 0.87 15.48 18.89
CA TRP A 263 1.25 15.57 20.31
C TRP A 263 2.73 15.93 20.54
N MET A 264 3.52 16.15 19.49
CA MET A 264 4.91 16.61 19.60
C MET A 264 5.01 18.13 19.36
N SER A 265 5.99 18.77 19.97
CA SER A 265 6.37 20.15 19.62
C SER A 265 6.87 20.19 18.18
N ASP A 266 6.50 21.22 17.40
CA ASP A 266 6.85 21.32 15.98
C ASP A 266 6.33 20.10 15.19
N HIS A 267 5.03 19.85 15.32
CA HIS A 267 4.34 18.76 14.62
C HIS A 267 4.15 19.09 13.14
N TYR A 268 3.88 18.06 12.36
CA TYR A 268 3.63 18.21 10.94
C TYR A 268 2.29 18.92 10.69
N GLU A 269 2.33 19.95 9.87
CA GLU A 269 1.16 20.61 9.31
C GLU A 269 1.07 20.26 7.82
N TYR A 270 -0.10 19.78 7.38
CA TYR A 270 -0.32 19.53 5.97
C TYR A 270 -0.30 20.84 5.18
N ARG A 271 0.56 20.88 4.15
CA ARG A 271 0.62 21.98 3.19
C ARG A 271 0.57 21.41 1.79
N ASN A 272 -0.28 21.99 0.95
CA ASN A 272 -0.37 21.61 -0.45
C ASN A 272 -0.22 22.85 -1.32
N ASP A 273 1.00 23.04 -1.85
CA ASP A 273 1.37 24.22 -2.66
C ASP A 273 0.59 24.29 -3.99
N SER A 274 0.16 23.14 -4.52
CA SER A 274 -0.67 23.04 -5.73
C SER A 274 -2.16 23.30 -5.47
N TYR A 275 -2.56 23.34 -4.19
CA TYR A 275 -3.91 23.57 -3.73
C TYR A 275 -4.00 24.90 -2.99
N THR A 276 -4.06 26.00 -3.75
CA THR A 276 -4.30 27.32 -3.14
C THR A 276 -5.81 27.57 -3.08
N ARG A 277 -6.40 27.52 -1.87
CA ARG A 277 -7.71 28.15 -1.64
C ARG A 277 -7.62 29.60 -2.10
N SER A 278 -8.55 30.04 -2.96
CA SER A 278 -8.57 31.41 -3.44
C SER A 278 -8.72 32.38 -2.25
N PHE A 279 -8.23 33.61 -2.39
CA PHE A 279 -8.34 34.62 -1.33
C PHE A 279 -9.80 34.84 -0.90
N GLY A 280 -10.74 34.75 -1.84
CA GLY A 280 -12.18 34.79 -1.57
C GLY A 280 -12.65 33.62 -0.71
N GLU A 281 -12.27 32.38 -1.02
CA GLU A 281 -12.62 31.19 -0.24
C GLU A 281 -12.02 31.21 1.17
N LYS A 282 -10.79 31.73 1.32
CA LYS A 282 -10.13 31.86 2.64
C LYS A 282 -10.85 32.84 3.58
N ILE A 283 -11.49 33.87 3.02
CA ILE A 283 -12.20 34.90 3.81
C ILE A 283 -13.68 34.55 3.97
N SER A 284 -14.29 33.85 3.02
CA SER A 284 -15.70 33.48 3.07
C SER A 284 -16.00 32.13 3.73
N GLY A 285 -14.99 31.37 4.18
CA GLY A 285 -15.20 30.01 4.70
C GLY A 285 -15.82 29.08 3.63
N GLY A 286 -15.44 29.28 2.36
CA GLY A 286 -16.01 28.53 1.23
C GLY A 286 -17.46 28.84 0.87
N HIS A 287 -18.11 29.85 1.48
CA HIS A 287 -19.48 30.21 1.15
C HIS A 287 -19.56 31.10 -0.10
N GLU A 288 -20.36 30.69 -1.09
CA GLU A 288 -20.59 31.39 -2.36
C GLU A 288 -22.07 31.67 -2.59
N LEU A 289 -22.39 32.84 -3.15
CA LEU A 289 -23.74 33.21 -3.57
C LEU A 289 -23.71 33.48 -5.08
N GLY A 290 -24.30 32.57 -5.87
CA GLY A 290 -24.31 32.66 -7.33
C GLY A 290 -22.92 32.50 -7.99
N GLY A 291 -22.00 31.76 -7.36
CA GLY A 291 -20.63 31.56 -7.85
C GLY A 291 -19.68 32.72 -7.55
N ILE A 292 -20.10 33.68 -6.72
CA ILE A 292 -19.26 34.77 -6.22
C ILE A 292 -19.02 34.54 -4.72
N PRO A 293 -17.76 34.45 -4.26
CA PRO A 293 -17.46 34.37 -2.83
C PRO A 293 -18.02 35.57 -2.07
N LEU A 294 -18.70 35.33 -0.95
CA LEU A 294 -19.38 36.36 -0.15
C LEU A 294 -18.48 37.55 0.23
N ALA A 295 -17.16 37.32 0.38
CA ALA A 295 -16.17 38.34 0.64
C ALA A 295 -16.17 39.46 -0.42
N TYR A 296 -16.41 39.14 -1.69
CA TYR A 296 -16.47 40.13 -2.77
C TYR A 296 -17.74 40.98 -2.72
N LEU A 297 -18.84 40.47 -2.18
CA LEU A 297 -20.06 41.26 -1.97
C LEU A 297 -19.83 42.32 -0.88
N GLY A 298 -19.11 41.97 0.19
CA GLY A 298 -18.73 42.92 1.24
C GLY A 298 -17.82 44.05 0.73
N ILE A 299 -16.81 43.70 -0.06
CA ILE A 299 -15.91 44.69 -0.71
C ILE A 299 -16.69 45.54 -1.71
N GLY A 300 -17.57 44.94 -2.51
CA GLY A 300 -18.41 45.66 -3.48
C GLY A 300 -19.33 46.70 -2.82
N LEU A 301 -19.95 46.35 -1.68
CA LEU A 301 -20.77 47.27 -0.90
C LEU A 301 -19.95 48.41 -0.28
N LEU A 302 -18.75 48.12 0.25
CA LEU A 302 -17.86 49.15 0.80
C LEU A 302 -17.39 50.14 -0.28
N VAL A 303 -17.00 49.64 -1.45
CA VAL A 303 -16.60 50.47 -2.59
C VAL A 303 -17.80 51.29 -3.08
N GLY A 304 -18.97 50.67 -3.24
CA GLY A 304 -20.20 51.37 -3.61
C GLY A 304 -20.57 52.47 -2.62
N TRP A 305 -20.46 52.22 -1.32
CA TRP A 305 -20.74 53.21 -0.28
C TRP A 305 -19.72 54.36 -0.29
N MET A 306 -18.42 54.09 -0.48
CA MET A 306 -17.41 55.14 -0.63
C MET A 306 -17.67 56.02 -1.86
N VAL A 307 -18.07 55.43 -2.98
CA VAL A 307 -18.42 56.19 -4.20
C VAL A 307 -19.63 57.08 -3.95
N VAL A 308 -20.71 56.55 -3.38
CA VAL A 308 -21.91 57.34 -3.04
C VAL A 308 -21.58 58.48 -2.07
N ARG A 309 -20.70 58.24 -1.10
CA ARG A 309 -20.28 59.26 -0.12
C ARG A 309 -19.39 60.35 -0.73
N LYS A 310 -18.68 60.08 -1.83
CA LYS A 310 -17.87 61.08 -2.54
C LYS A 310 -18.70 61.98 -3.46
N PHE A 311 -19.90 61.55 -3.85
CA PHE A 311 -20.83 62.30 -4.69
C PHE A 311 -21.96 62.99 -3.90
N ARG A 312 -21.92 62.95 -2.57
CA ARG A 312 -22.77 63.73 -1.65
C ARG A 312 -21.92 64.79 -0.97
#